data_AF-A0A9X9X2Y8-F1
#
_entry.id   AF-A0A9X9X2Y8-F1
#
_cell.length_a   1.000
_cell.length_b   1.000
_cell.length_c   1.000
_cell.angle_alpha   90.00
_cell.angle_beta   90.00
_cell.angle_gamma   90.00
#
_symmetry.space_group_name_H-M   'P 1'
#
loop_
_entity.id
_entity.type
_entity.pdbx_description
1 polymer ?
#
loop_
_entity_poly.entity_id
_entity_poly.type
_entity_poly.pdbx_seq_one_letter_code
_entity_poly.pdbx_strand_id
1 'polypeptide(L)'
;AIGLLALQEAGPVAERDARARRRGDALLRELSGLQAELLAGRVDPARLQALAALAEGESAADPALAAAVAAIALRARIELARRGME
;
A
#
# COMPACT_ATOMS: atom_id res chain seq x y z
N ALA A 1 -35.21 13.74 7.90
CA ALA A 1 -33.84 14.28 7.84
C ALA A 1 -32.75 13.19 7.70
N ILE A 2 -33.04 12.02 7.14
CA ILE A 2 -32.08 10.89 7.04
C ILE A 2 -31.07 11.08 5.88
N GLY A 3 -31.44 11.81 4.83
CA GLY A 3 -30.62 11.94 3.62
C GLY A 3 -29.33 12.77 3.77
N LEU A 4 -29.26 13.72 4.73
CA LEU A 4 -28.09 14.59 4.87
C LEU A 4 -26.94 13.91 5.64
N LEU A 5 -27.27 13.07 6.63
CA LEU A 5 -26.29 12.31 7.42
C LEU A 5 -25.65 11.17 6.61
N ALA A 6 -26.44 10.45 5.82
CA ALA A 6 -25.94 9.39 4.95
C ALA A 6 -24.93 9.91 3.90
N LEU A 7 -25.10 11.14 3.42
CA LEU A 7 -24.17 11.77 2.48
C LEU A 7 -22.86 12.21 3.17
N GLN A 8 -22.92 12.60 4.45
CA GLN A 8 -21.74 12.99 5.23
C GLN A 8 -20.85 11.80 5.58
N GLU A 9 -21.41 10.61 5.79
CA GLU A 9 -20.63 9.39 6.06
C GLU A 9 -19.97 8.79 4.82
N ALA A 10 -20.56 9.00 3.62
CA ALA A 10 -20.04 8.47 2.37
C ALA A 10 -18.72 9.14 1.91
N GLY A 11 -18.52 10.44 2.22
CA GLY A 11 -17.29 11.17 1.88
C GLY A 11 -16.02 10.57 2.51
N PRO A 12 -15.97 10.41 3.84
CA PRO A 12 -14.86 9.78 4.54
C PRO A 12 -14.53 8.36 4.06
N VAL A 13 -15.54 7.59 3.67
CA VAL A 13 -15.37 6.24 3.10
C VAL A 13 -14.68 6.30 1.74
N ALA A 14 -15.19 7.12 0.81
CA ALA A 14 -14.61 7.26 -0.52
C ALA A 14 -13.17 7.80 -0.49
N GLU A 15 -12.87 8.73 0.42
CA GLU A 15 -11.51 9.24 0.61
C GLU A 15 -10.55 8.17 1.15
N ARG A 16 -11.02 7.33 2.08
CA ARG A 16 -10.23 6.20 2.62
C ARG A 16 -9.87 5.21 1.51
N ASP A 17 -10.83 4.83 0.68
CA ASP A 17 -10.60 3.93 -0.46
C ASP A 17 -9.66 4.55 -1.49
N ALA A 18 -9.82 5.84 -1.78
CA ALA A 18 -8.92 6.55 -2.70
C ALA A 18 -7.47 6.60 -2.16
N ARG A 19 -7.28 6.81 -0.85
CA ARG A 19 -5.96 6.74 -0.20
C ARG A 19 -5.38 5.33 -0.27
N ALA A 20 -6.16 4.30 0.05
CA ALA A 20 -5.72 2.92 -0.02
C ALA A 20 -5.32 2.50 -1.44
N ARG A 21 -6.08 2.93 -2.45
CA ARG A 21 -5.76 2.66 -3.87
C ARG A 21 -4.44 3.30 -4.29
N ARG A 22 -4.22 4.59 -3.99
CA ARG A 22 -2.94 5.26 -4.28
C ARG A 22 -1.76 4.58 -3.59
N ARG A 23 -1.96 4.11 -2.34
CA ARG A 23 -0.94 3.36 -1.60
C ARG A 23 -0.65 2.01 -2.24
N GLY A 24 -1.66 1.27 -2.67
CA GLY A 24 -1.51 0.03 -3.44
C GLY A 24 -0.71 0.23 -4.73
N ASP A 25 -1.04 1.27 -5.50
CA ASP A 25 -0.33 1.60 -6.74
C ASP A 25 1.13 2.02 -6.48
N ALA A 26 1.40 2.69 -5.37
CA ALA A 26 2.76 3.02 -4.94
C ALA A 26 3.54 1.75 -4.54
N LEU A 27 2.95 0.87 -3.72
CA LEU A 27 3.56 -0.42 -3.35
C LEU A 27 3.93 -1.25 -4.57
N LEU A 28 3.02 -1.37 -5.56
CA LEU A 28 3.28 -2.11 -6.78
C LEU A 28 4.46 -1.53 -7.56
N ARG A 29 4.51 -0.19 -7.73
CA ARG A 29 5.61 0.49 -8.40
C ARG A 29 6.96 0.25 -7.71
N GLU A 30 7.00 0.37 -6.38
CA GLU A 30 8.24 0.15 -5.63
C GLU A 30 8.67 -1.33 -5.66
N LEU A 31 7.73 -2.28 -5.58
CA LEU A 31 8.03 -3.70 -5.71
C LEU A 31 8.57 -4.05 -7.11
N SER A 32 8.00 -3.48 -8.17
CA SER A 32 8.50 -3.66 -9.54
C SER A 32 9.88 -3.03 -9.73
N GLY A 33 10.12 -1.85 -9.16
CA GLY A 33 11.43 -1.21 -9.15
C GLY A 33 12.49 -2.07 -8.44
N LEU A 34 12.12 -2.64 -7.29
CA LEU A 34 12.99 -3.54 -6.53
C LEU A 34 13.32 -4.79 -7.36
N GLN A 35 12.35 -5.40 -8.02
CA GLN A 35 12.60 -6.55 -8.90
C GLN A 35 13.60 -6.22 -10.01
N ALA A 36 13.45 -5.06 -10.67
CA ALA A 36 14.37 -4.62 -11.71
C ALA A 36 15.80 -4.40 -11.17
N GLU A 37 15.93 -3.83 -9.96
CA GLU A 37 17.22 -3.64 -9.30
C GLU A 37 17.89 -4.97 -8.97
N LEU A 38 17.14 -5.94 -8.44
CA LEU A 38 17.66 -7.28 -8.14
C LEU A 38 18.16 -7.99 -9.40
N LEU A 39 17.43 -7.89 -10.51
CA LEU A 39 17.86 -8.45 -11.79
C LEU A 39 19.15 -7.78 -12.31
N ALA A 40 19.37 -6.51 -11.95
CA ALA A 40 20.59 -5.78 -12.23
C ALA A 40 21.70 -5.99 -11.18
N GLY A 41 21.50 -6.86 -10.18
CA GLY A 41 22.48 -7.15 -9.13
C GLY A 41 22.70 -6.00 -8.13
N ARG A 42 21.73 -5.08 -8.00
CA ARG A 42 21.79 -3.93 -7.08
C ARG A 42 20.53 -3.84 -6.23
N VAL A 43 20.59 -3.04 -5.17
CA VAL A 43 19.44 -2.70 -4.33
C VAL A 43 19.60 -1.25 -3.87
N ASP A 44 18.60 -0.41 -4.13
CA ASP A 44 18.58 0.97 -3.63
C ASP A 44 18.00 1.02 -2.20
N PRO A 45 18.76 1.45 -1.17
CA PRO A 45 18.25 1.59 0.19
C PRO A 45 17.05 2.55 0.30
N ALA A 46 16.99 3.60 -0.53
CA ALA A 46 15.88 4.56 -0.50
C ALA A 46 14.55 3.91 -0.91
N ARG A 47 14.60 2.97 -1.86
CA ARG A 47 13.44 2.16 -2.26
C ARG A 47 12.94 1.28 -1.14
N LEU A 48 13.85 0.64 -0.40
CA LEU A 48 13.46 -0.19 0.75
C LEU A 48 12.79 0.65 1.85
N GLN A 49 13.30 1.85 2.12
CA GLN A 49 12.66 2.78 3.06
C GLN A 49 11.27 3.21 2.59
N ALA A 50 11.10 3.50 1.30
CA ALA A 50 9.78 3.82 0.74
C ALA A 50 8.80 2.64 0.87
N LEU A 51 9.26 1.41 0.59
CA LEU A 51 8.45 0.20 0.80
C LEU A 51 8.02 0.02 2.25
N ALA A 52 8.92 0.25 3.21
CA ALA A 52 8.60 0.15 4.64
C ALA A 52 7.52 1.17 5.03
N ALA A 53 7.67 2.42 4.60
CA ALA A 53 6.68 3.47 4.88
C ALA A 53 5.31 3.19 4.25
N LEU A 54 5.27 2.59 3.06
CA LEU A 54 4.03 2.26 2.34
C LEU A 54 3.35 0.97 2.83
N ALA A 55 4.13 0.04 3.39
CA ALA A 55 3.62 -1.21 3.95
C ALA A 55 2.70 -0.92 5.14
N GLU A 56 3.06 0.10 5.92
CA GLU A 56 2.23 0.68 6.96
C GLU A 56 1.14 1.58 6.35
N GLY A 57 -0.10 1.43 6.80
CA GLY A 57 -1.18 2.31 6.37
C GLY A 57 -2.58 1.80 6.66
N GLU A 58 -3.53 2.73 6.66
CA GLU A 58 -4.95 2.45 6.89
C GLU A 58 -5.48 1.43 5.85
N SER A 59 -6.38 0.56 6.32
CA SER A 59 -7.16 -0.33 5.45
C SER A 59 -8.19 0.47 4.65
N ALA A 60 -8.51 0.00 3.44
CA ALA A 60 -9.67 0.50 2.71
C ALA A 60 -10.98 0.16 3.47
N ALA A 61 -12.03 0.93 3.20
CA ALA A 61 -13.39 0.61 3.62
C ALA A 61 -14.01 -0.47 2.72
N ASP A 62 -13.74 -0.44 1.42
CA ASP A 62 -14.09 -1.54 0.50
C ASP A 62 -13.30 -2.81 0.89
N PRO A 63 -13.98 -3.93 1.23
CA PRO A 63 -13.30 -5.15 1.68
C PRO A 63 -12.40 -5.81 0.62
N ALA A 64 -12.76 -5.72 -0.66
CA ALA A 64 -11.98 -6.30 -1.74
C ALA A 64 -10.70 -5.48 -1.98
N LEU A 65 -10.81 -4.14 -1.96
CA LEU A 65 -9.66 -3.25 -2.02
C LEU A 65 -8.75 -3.45 -0.80
N ALA A 66 -9.32 -3.55 0.39
CA ALA A 66 -8.59 -3.81 1.62
C ALA A 66 -7.76 -5.09 1.53
N ALA A 67 -8.39 -6.19 1.11
CA ALA A 67 -7.72 -7.48 0.94
C ALA A 67 -6.59 -7.41 -0.11
N ALA A 68 -6.83 -6.77 -1.25
CA ALA A 68 -5.82 -6.61 -2.29
C ALA A 68 -4.61 -5.80 -1.80
N VAL A 69 -4.83 -4.65 -1.17
CA VAL A 69 -3.74 -3.81 -0.65
C VAL A 69 -2.99 -4.52 0.48
N ALA A 70 -3.69 -5.25 1.36
CA ALA A 70 -3.07 -6.03 2.43
C ALA A 70 -2.15 -7.15 1.88
N ALA A 71 -2.56 -7.83 0.80
CA ALA A 71 -1.73 -8.85 0.16
C ALA A 71 -0.45 -8.25 -0.45
N ILE A 72 -0.55 -7.09 -1.09
CA ILE A 72 0.62 -6.37 -1.64
C ILE A 72 1.55 -5.91 -0.51
N ALA A 73 1.00 -5.35 0.57
CA ALA A 73 1.78 -4.94 1.74
C ALA A 73 2.46 -6.12 2.44
N LEU A 74 1.82 -7.29 2.50
CA LEU A 74 2.46 -8.51 3.00
C LEU A 74 3.67 -8.90 2.13
N ARG A 75 3.53 -8.82 0.80
CA ARG A 75 4.67 -9.06 -0.11
C ARG A 75 5.82 -8.09 0.15
N ALA A 76 5.53 -6.81 0.36
CA ALA A 76 6.52 -5.80 0.71
C ALA A 76 7.25 -6.12 2.02
N ARG A 77 6.51 -6.46 3.09
CA ARG A 77 7.10 -6.87 4.38
C ARG A 77 8.00 -8.10 4.26
N ILE A 78 7.61 -9.09 3.47
CA ILE A 78 8.46 -10.26 3.20
C ILE A 78 9.76 -9.86 2.51
N GLU A 79 9.72 -8.96 1.52
CA GLU A 79 10.93 -8.48 0.85
C GLU A 79 11.83 -7.66 1.78
N LEU A 80 11.25 -6.84 2.66
CA LEU A 80 12.01 -6.09 3.67
C LEU A 80 12.69 -7.04 4.67
N ALA A 81 11.95 -8.04 5.18
CA ALA A 81 12.48 -9.04 6.11
C ALA A 81 13.62 -9.86 5.49
N ARG A 82 13.50 -10.24 4.21
CA ARG A 82 14.59 -10.92 3.46
C ARG A 82 15.88 -10.10 3.38
N ARG A 83 15.80 -8.78 3.60
CA ARG A 83 16.92 -7.83 3.59
C ARG A 83 17.29 -7.34 4.99
N GLY A 84 16.73 -7.95 6.04
CA GLY A 84 17.03 -7.59 7.42
C GLY A 84 16.40 -6.29 7.89
N MET A 85 15.33 -5.83 7.22
CA MET A 85 14.53 -4.68 7.64
C MET A 85 13.22 -5.21 8.23
N GLU A 86 13.05 -5.08 9.54
CA GLU A 86 11.83 -5.40 10.28
C GLU A 86 10.99 -4.16 10.57
#